data_AF-X0X1Y8-F1
#
_entry.id   AF-X0X1Y8-F1
#
_cell.length_a   1.000
_cell.length_b   1.000
_cell.length_c   1.000
_cell.angle_alpha   90.00
_cell.angle_beta   90.00
_cell.angle_gamma   90.00
#
_symmetry.space_group_name_H-M   'P 1'
#
loop_
_entity.id
_entity.type
_entity.pdbx_description
1 polymer ?
#
loop_
_entity_poly.entity_id
_entity_poly.type
_entity_poly.pdbx_seq_one_letter_code
_entity_poly.pdbx_strand_id
1 'polypeptide(L)' 'MRAAKRVEYTKKLLDETGIGSERLEFFHIAASEAPLIAETAKEMTERAKKLGPNPYRIKLQQESKKDKE' A
#
# COMPACT_ATOMS: atom_id res chain seq x y z
N MET A 1 -8.89 -6.47 -18.76
CA MET A 1 -9.06 -5.55 -17.62
C MET A 1 -9.51 -6.20 -16.30
N ARG A 2 -9.18 -7.48 -16.01
CA ARG A 2 -9.57 -8.10 -14.72
C ARG A 2 -8.77 -7.55 -13.54
N ALA A 3 -7.47 -7.28 -13.74
CA ALA A 3 -6.59 -6.73 -12.73
C ALA A 3 -7.04 -5.34 -12.25
N ALA A 4 -7.28 -4.40 -13.17
CA ALA A 4 -7.74 -3.06 -12.84
C ALA A 4 -9.05 -3.07 -12.02
N LYS A 5 -10.04 -3.89 -12.41
CA LYS A 5 -11.29 -4.04 -11.64
C LYS A 5 -11.07 -4.58 -10.23
N ARG A 6 -10.14 -5.53 -10.07
CA ARG A 6 -9.76 -6.06 -8.75
C ARG A 6 -9.08 -5.00 -7.91
N VAL A 7 -8.18 -4.20 -8.49
CA VAL A 7 -7.52 -3.09 -7.79
C VAL A 7 -8.55 -2.08 -7.30
N GLU A 8 -9.50 -1.68 -8.14
CA GLU A 8 -10.57 -0.75 -7.75
C GLU A 8 -11.42 -1.29 -6.60
N TYR A 9 -11.81 -2.56 -6.68
CA TYR A 9 -12.54 -3.22 -5.60
C TYR A 9 -11.72 -3.30 -4.31
N THR A 10 -10.44 -3.64 -4.39
CA THR A 10 -9.55 -3.68 -3.22
C THR A 10 -9.35 -2.29 -2.62
N LYS A 11 -9.25 -1.22 -3.43
CA LYS A 11 -9.20 0.16 -2.91
C LYS A 11 -10.42 0.45 -2.03
N LYS A 12 -11.64 0.10 -2.46
CA LYS A 12 -12.86 0.26 -1.65
C LYS A 12 -12.79 -0.52 -0.33
N LEU A 13 -12.35 -1.77 -0.36
CA LEU A 13 -12.16 -2.56 0.86
C LEU A 13 -11.12 -1.95 1.82
N LEU A 14 -10.04 -1.35 1.30
CA LEU A 14 -9.03 -0.70 2.13
C LEU A 14 -9.58 0.55 2.84
N ASP A 15 -10.48 1.29 2.20
CA ASP A 15 -11.20 2.39 2.85
C ASP A 15 -12.17 1.88 3.92
N GLU A 16 -12.98 0.86 3.60
CA GLU A 16 -13.95 0.25 4.53
C GLU A 16 -13.28 -0.33 5.78
N THR A 17 -12.08 -0.90 5.61
CA THR A 17 -11.27 -1.44 6.72
C THR A 17 -10.44 -0.36 7.42
N GLY A 18 -10.46 0.91 7.00
CA GLY A 18 -9.68 1.97 7.63
C GLY A 18 -8.17 1.86 7.45
N ILE A 19 -7.70 1.07 6.47
CA ILE A 19 -6.29 1.02 6.05
C ILE A 19 -5.96 2.22 5.15
N GLY A 20 -6.93 2.65 4.33
CA GLY A 20 -6.81 3.73 3.36
C GLY A 20 -6.45 3.22 1.96
N SER A 21 -7.27 3.56 0.97
CA SER A 21 -7.09 3.19 -0.45
C SER A 21 -5.85 3.83 -1.08
N GLU A 22 -5.37 4.94 -0.54
CA GLU A 22 -4.16 5.65 -0.97
C GLU A 22 -2.87 4.83 -0.77
N ARG A 23 -2.96 3.71 -0.03
CA ARG A 23 -1.86 2.74 0.14
C ARG A 23 -1.73 1.73 -0.99
N LEU A 24 -2.69 1.68 -1.92
CA LEU A 24 -2.65 0.79 -3.08
C LEU A 24 -2.56 1.61 -4.37
N GLU A 25 -1.65 1.25 -5.26
CA GLU A 25 -1.58 1.84 -6.60
C GLU A 25 -1.30 0.80 -7.67
N PHE A 26 -1.74 1.07 -8.89
CA PHE A 26 -1.56 0.19 -10.04
C PHE A 26 -1.06 0.96 -11.25
N PHE A 27 0.07 0.50 -11.81
CA PHE A 27 0.74 1.13 -12.93
C PHE A 27 0.81 0.17 -14.12
N HIS A 28 0.73 0.72 -15.34
CA HIS A 28 0.97 -0.01 -16.58
C HIS A 28 2.33 0.42 -17.11
N ILE A 29 3.31 -0.48 -17.07
CA ILE A 29 4.67 -0.20 -17.53
C ILE A 29 5.09 -1.32 -18.48
N ALA A 30 5.57 -0.96 -19.67
CA ALA A 30 6.07 -1.93 -20.64
C ALA A 30 7.44 -2.48 -20.21
N ALA A 31 7.80 -3.68 -20.67
CA ALA A 31 9.05 -4.32 -20.29
C ALA A 31 10.30 -3.52 -20.72
N SER A 32 10.19 -2.66 -21.74
CA SER A 32 11.25 -1.79 -22.23
C SER A 32 11.40 -0.48 -21.45
N GLU A 33 10.49 -0.17 -20.52
CA GLU A 33 10.45 1.12 -19.81
C GLU A 33 11.11 1.03 -18.42
N ALA A 34 12.31 0.45 -18.35
CA ALA A 34 13.04 0.29 -17.09
C ALA A 34 13.24 1.61 -16.28
N PRO A 35 13.53 2.78 -16.91
CA PRO A 35 13.61 4.04 -16.18
C PRO A 35 12.30 4.41 -15.46
N LEU A 36 11.15 4.15 -16.10
CA LEU A 36 9.83 4.45 -15.53
C LEU A 36 9.52 3.54 -14.32
N ILE A 37 9.98 2.29 -14.34
CA ILE A 37 9.88 1.39 -13.17
C ILE A 37 10.61 1.98 -11.97
N ALA A 38 11.84 2.47 -12.18
CA ALA A 38 12.64 3.05 -11.10
C ALA A 38 12.00 4.32 -10.52
N GLU A 39 11.45 5.18 -11.39
CA GLU A 39 10.72 6.38 -10.97
C GLU A 39 9.45 6.03 -10.18
N THR A 40 8.65 5.11 -10.69
CA THR A 40 7.41 4.65 -10.05
C THR A 40 7.70 4.04 -8.68
N ALA A 41 8.74 3.21 -8.56
CA ALA A 41 9.13 2.61 -7.29
C ALA A 41 9.57 3.68 -6.25
N LYS A 42 10.24 4.74 -6.71
CA LYS A 42 10.62 5.88 -5.87
C LYS A 42 9.37 6.63 -5.41
N GLU A 43 8.43 6.93 -6.30
CA GLU A 43 7.16 7.59 -5.95
C GLU A 43 6.36 6.78 -4.92
N MET A 44 6.21 5.46 -5.15
CA MET A 44 5.54 4.55 -4.23
C MET A 44 6.19 4.59 -2.83
N THR A 45 7.52 4.58 -2.78
CA THR A 45 8.28 4.65 -1.54
C THR A 45 8.05 5.96 -0.80
N GLU A 46 8.09 7.09 -1.50
CA GLU A 46 7.87 8.40 -0.89
C GLU A 46 6.43 8.58 -0.39
N ARG A 47 5.44 8.07 -1.15
CA ARG A 47 4.04 8.00 -0.68
C ARG A 47 3.92 7.15 0.59
N ALA A 48 4.50 5.96 0.60
CA ALA A 48 4.45 5.06 1.75
C ALA A 48 5.07 5.70 3.00
N LYS A 49 6.18 6.42 2.86
CA LYS A 49 6.81 7.18 3.95
C LYS A 49 5.88 8.27 4.49
N LYS A 50 5.23 9.04 3.61
CA LYS A 50 4.28 10.11 4.01
C LYS A 50 3.06 9.56 4.75
N LEU A 51 2.54 8.41 4.33
CA LEU A 51 1.40 7.75 4.95
C LEU A 51 1.76 7.07 6.29
N GLY A 52 3.05 6.87 6.56
CA GLY A 52 3.51 6.22 7.78
C GLY A 52 3.15 4.73 7.85
N PRO A 53 3.46 4.08 8.98
CA PRO A 53 3.22 2.66 9.19
C PRO A 53 1.73 2.31 9.15
N ASN A 54 1.43 1.07 8.76
CA ASN A 54 0.06 0.56 8.72
C ASN A 54 -0.57 0.60 10.14
N PRO A 55 -1.77 1.19 10.31
CA PRO A 55 -2.46 1.29 11.60
C PRO A 55 -2.60 -0.05 12.36
N TYR A 56 -2.84 -1.14 11.65
CA TYR A 56 -2.99 -2.48 12.25
C TYR A 56 -1.66 -3.06 12.74
N ARG A 57 -0.56 -2.73 12.06
CA ARG A 57 0.78 -3.16 12.49
C ARG A 57 1.15 -2.54 13.84
N ILE A 58 0.77 -1.28 14.06
CA ILE A 58 1.01 -0.59 15.33
C ILE A 58 0.25 -1.30 16.47
N LYS A 59 -1.04 -1.60 16.26
CA LYS A 59 -1.88 -2.31 17.25
C LYS A 59 -1.31 -3.67 17.61
N LEU A 60 -0.98 -4.49 16.61
CA LEU A 60 -0.39 -5.82 16.82
C LEU A 60 0.94 -5.75 17.59
N GLN A 61 1.78 -4.74 17.31
CA GLN A 61 3.03 -4.55 18.04
C GLN A 61 2.81 -4.13 19.49
N GLN A 62 1.78 -3.34 19.78
CA GLN A 62 1.42 -2.94 21.14
C GLN A 62 0.88 -4.12 21.95
N GLU A 63 0.00 -4.93 21.36
CA GLU A 63 -0.54 -6.15 21.99
C GLU A 63 0.58 -7.15 22.33
N SER A 64 1.48 -7.42 21.37
CA SER A 64 2.61 -8.34 21.59
C SER A 64 3.63 -7.90 22.65
N LYS A 65 3.66 -6.60 23.00
CA LYS A 65 4.49 -6.07 24.08
C LYS A 65 3.80 -6.18 25.43
N LYS A 66 2.47 -6.02 25.46
CA LYS A 66 1.64 -6.12 26.66
C LYS A 66 1.55 -7.54 27.20
N ASP A 67 1.61 -8.55 26.32
CA ASP A 67 1.64 -9.97 26.71
C ASP A 67 3.00 -10.44 27.26
N LYS A 68 4.04 -9.59 27.17
CA LYS A 68 5.41 -9.88 27.61
C LYS A 68 5.82 -9.15 28.90
N GLU A 69 4.97 -8.25 29.40
CA GLU A 69 5.07 -7.62 30.72
C GLU A 69 4.15 -8.32 31.71
#